data_AF-A0AAV5XX44-F1
#
_entry.id   AF-A0AAV5XX44-F1
#
_cell.length_a   1.000
_cell.length_b   1.000
_cell.length_c   1.000
_cell.angle_alpha   90.00
_cell.angle_beta   90.00
_cell.angle_gamma   90.00
#
_symmetry.space_group_name_H-M   'P 1'
#
loop_
_entity.id
_entity.type
_entity.pdbx_description
1 polymer ?
#
loop_
_entity_poly.entity_id
_entity_poly.type
_entity_poly.pdbx_seq_one_letter_code
_entity_poly.pdbx_strand_id
1 'polypeptide(L)' 'MARNGFRVFDSDLHVIEPVDLYERYLDKQYRDRAPEPLQSSHGYVRHWRVGECVFPRPFGKGRVEPRPGPG' A
#
# COMPACT_ATOMS: atom_id res chain seq x y z
N MET A 1 3.75 17.23 22.51
CA MET A 1 3.12 18.55 22.76
C MET A 1 3.87 19.58 21.95
N ALA A 2 3.18 20.43 21.21
CA ALA A 2 3.84 21.46 20.41
C ALA A 2 4.52 22.51 21.32
N ARG A 3 5.62 23.08 20.80
CA ARG A 3 6.56 23.91 21.57
C ARG A 3 5.86 25.15 22.13
N ASN A 4 6.11 25.49 23.39
CA ASN A 4 5.65 26.71 24.05
C ASN A 4 4.12 26.94 24.05
N GLY A 5 3.32 25.87 24.10
CA GLY A 5 1.85 26.00 24.19
C GLY A 5 1.15 26.38 22.90
N PHE A 6 1.87 26.52 21.79
CA PHE A 6 1.25 26.63 20.47
C PHE A 6 0.57 25.32 20.11
N ARG A 7 -0.64 25.39 19.52
CA ARG A 7 -1.26 24.25 18.86
C ARG A 7 -0.82 24.25 17.40
N VAL A 8 -0.35 23.11 16.92
CA VAL A 8 0.14 22.93 15.55
C VAL A 8 -0.85 22.04 14.82
N PHE A 9 -1.25 22.47 13.62
CA PHE A 9 -1.95 21.61 12.67
C PHE A 9 -0.91 21.02 11.73
N ASP A 10 -0.91 19.70 11.63
CA ASP A 10 -0.09 18.98 10.67
C ASP A 10 -0.87 18.87 9.35
N SER A 11 -0.31 19.44 8.28
CA SER A 11 -0.91 19.43 6.95
C SER A 11 -0.68 18.13 6.18
N ASP A 12 0.13 17.21 6.70
CA ASP A 12 0.61 16.02 5.98
C ASP A 12 0.54 14.76 6.84
N LEU A 13 -0.64 14.50 7.42
CA LEU A 13 -0.91 13.25 8.13
C LEU A 13 -1.33 12.15 7.15
N HIS A 14 -0.82 10.94 7.40
CA HIS A 14 -1.20 9.74 6.68
C HIS A 14 -1.74 8.68 7.65
N VAL A 15 -2.61 7.82 7.13
CA VAL A 15 -3.09 6.62 7.82
C VAL A 15 -2.62 5.38 7.07
N ILE A 16 -2.51 4.26 7.77
CA ILE A 16 -2.32 2.96 7.12
C ILE A 16 -3.69 2.35 6.87
N GLU A 17 -3.96 1.99 5.62
CA GLU A 17 -5.23 1.42 5.21
C GLU A 17 -5.41 -0.01 5.74
N PRO A 18 -6.65 -0.45 5.99
CA PRO A 18 -6.96 -1.86 6.13
C PRO A 18 -6.51 -2.66 4.91
N VAL A 19 -5.98 -3.86 5.14
CA VAL A 19 -5.42 -4.73 4.08
C VAL A 19 -6.43 -5.10 2.98
N ASP A 20 -7.72 -4.99 3.27
CA ASP A 20 -8.82 -5.39 2.40
C ASP A 20 -9.65 -4.20 1.89
N LEU A 21 -9.14 -2.96 2.02
CA LEU A 21 -9.82 -1.75 1.54
C LEU A 21 -10.26 -1.88 0.07
N TYR A 22 -9.36 -2.30 -0.81
CA TYR A 22 -9.63 -2.43 -2.24
C TYR A 22 -10.54 -3.63 -2.55
N GLU A 23 -10.40 -4.74 -1.83
CA GLU A 23 -11.27 -5.90 -2.02
C GLU A 23 -12.74 -5.57 -1.70
N ARG A 24 -12.96 -4.81 -0.62
CA ARG A 24 -14.28 -4.41 -0.14
C ARG A 24 -14.97 -3.41 -1.06
N TYR A 25 -14.23 -2.41 -1.54
CA TYR A 25 -14.86 -1.21 -2.12
C TYR A 25 -14.47 -0.90 -3.57
N LEU A 26 -13.45 -1.55 -4.14
CA LEU A 26 -13.14 -1.35 -5.55
C LEU A 26 -14.13 -2.11 -6.42
N ASP A 27 -14.65 -1.44 -7.45
CA ASP A 27 -15.53 -2.06 -8.43
C ASP A 27 -14.84 -3.29 -9.06
N LYS A 28 -15.61 -4.37 -9.18
CA LYS A 28 -15.18 -5.69 -9.61
C LYS A 28 -14.39 -5.64 -10.92
N GLN A 29 -14.75 -4.76 -11.86
CA GLN A 29 -14.06 -4.62 -13.14
C GLN A 29 -12.60 -4.13 -13.03
N TYR A 30 -12.19 -3.63 -11.85
CA TYR A 30 -10.84 -3.11 -11.61
C TYR A 30 -10.01 -3.97 -10.64
N ARG A 31 -10.57 -5.04 -10.08
CA ARG A 31 -9.90 -5.85 -9.02
C ARG A 31 -8.55 -6.40 -9.45
N ASP A 32 -8.40 -6.82 -10.70
CA ASP A 32 -7.14 -7.36 -11.24
C ASP A 32 -6.01 -6.32 -11.31
N ARG A 33 -6.33 -5.04 -11.10
CA ARG A 33 -5.38 -3.91 -11.07
C ARG A 33 -5.23 -3.30 -9.67
N ALA A 34 -5.91 -3.85 -8.67
CA ALA A 34 -5.86 -3.34 -7.31
C ALA A 34 -4.46 -3.50 -6.70
N PRO A 35 -4.06 -2.63 -5.77
CA PRO A 35 -2.90 -2.88 -4.92
C PRO A 35 -3.10 -4.14 -4.06
N GLU A 36 -2.12 -5.04 -4.11
CA GLU A 36 -2.11 -6.28 -3.33
C GLU A 36 -1.09 -6.19 -2.18
N PRO A 37 -1.46 -6.47 -0.93
CA PRO A 37 -0.50 -6.52 0.16
C PRO A 37 0.33 -7.81 0.06
N LEU A 38 1.67 -7.68 0.02
CA LEU A 38 2.58 -8.84 -0.04
C LEU A 38 2.97 -9.38 1.33
N GLN A 39 3.08 -8.49 2.32
CA GLN A 39 3.43 -8.81 3.69
C GLN A 39 2.70 -7.84 4.61
N SER A 40 1.75 -8.36 5.40
CA SER A 40 1.05 -7.60 6.43
C SER A 40 1.42 -8.13 7.82
N SER A 41 1.70 -7.23 8.75
CA SER A 41 1.92 -7.57 10.17
C SER A 41 1.50 -6.40 11.04
N HIS A 42 0.80 -6.65 12.16
CA HIS A 42 0.44 -5.63 13.15
C HIS A 42 -0.20 -4.36 12.54
N GLY A 43 -1.11 -4.52 11.58
CA GLY A 43 -1.78 -3.38 10.93
C GLY A 43 -0.91 -2.57 9.96
N TYR A 44 0.28 -3.07 9.61
CA TYR A 44 1.18 -2.45 8.66
C TYR A 44 1.44 -3.37 7.46
N VAL A 45 1.31 -2.82 6.26
CA VAL A 45 1.72 -3.49 5.02
C VAL A 45 3.10 -2.98 4.64
N ARG A 46 4.10 -3.87 4.66
CA ARG A 46 5.49 -3.51 4.30
C ARG A 46 5.64 -3.27 2.81
N HIS A 47 4.98 -4.08 2.00
CA HIS A 47 5.09 -4.02 0.56
C HIS A 47 3.73 -4.21 -0.12
N TRP A 48 3.48 -3.37 -1.11
CA TRP A 48 2.35 -3.46 -2.01
C TRP A 48 2.83 -3.86 -3.40
N ARG A 49 2.15 -4.82 -4.03
CA ARG A 49 2.27 -5.04 -5.47
C ARG A 49 1.19 -4.23 -6.18
N VAL A 50 1.57 -3.50 -7.22
CA VAL A 50 0.64 -2.80 -8.11
C VAL A 50 1.08 -3.11 -9.54
N GLY A 51 0.30 -3.96 -10.22
CA GLY A 51 0.72 -4.55 -11.51
C GLY A 51 2.06 -5.28 -11.37
N GLU A 52 3.03 -4.95 -12.23
CA GLU A 52 4.38 -5.54 -12.22
C GLU A 52 5.34 -4.90 -11.20
N CYS A 53 4.86 -3.95 -10.42
CA CYS A 53 5.69 -3.12 -9.54
C CYS A 53 5.47 -3.48 -8.07
N VAL A 54 6.53 -3.38 -7.27
CA VAL A 54 6.42 -3.44 -5.80
C VAL A 54 6.85 -2.13 -5.16
N PHE A 55 6.09 -1.73 -4.15
CA PHE A 55 6.23 -0.49 -3.39
C PHE A 55 6.40 -0.79 -1.90
N PRO A 56 7.21 -0.01 -1.15
CA PRO A 56 8.19 0.92 -1.69
C PRO A 56 9.18 0.16 -2.59
N ARG A 57 9.64 0.82 -3.66
CA ARG A 57 10.55 0.19 -4.62
C ARG A 57 11.80 -0.25 -3.87
N PRO A 58 12.18 -1.55 -3.89
CA PRO A 58 13.48 -1.95 -3.40
C PRO A 58 14.55 -1.14 -4.13
N PHE A 59 15.49 -0.53 -3.38
CA PHE A 59 16.56 0.25 -3.98
C PHE A 59 17.25 -0.57 -5.09
N GLY A 60 17.18 -0.08 -6.34
CA GLY A 60 17.93 -0.61 -7.48
C GLY A 60 17.25 -1.65 -8.40
N LYS A 61 16.18 -2.36 -7.99
CA LYS A 61 15.49 -3.35 -8.86
C LYS A 61 13.99 -3.43 -8.55
N GLY A 62 13.21 -2.57 -9.18
CA GLY A 62 11.77 -2.43 -8.93
C GLY A 62 10.84 -3.40 -9.66
N ARG A 63 11.33 -4.30 -10.52
CA ARG A 63 10.47 -5.30 -11.18
C ARG A 63 10.44 -6.56 -10.33
N VAL A 64 9.25 -6.95 -9.91
CA VAL A 64 9.02 -8.31 -9.41
C VAL A 64 8.62 -9.15 -10.61
N GLU A 65 9.12 -10.39 -10.70
CA GLU A 65 8.74 -11.28 -11.79
C GLU A 65 7.21 -11.45 -11.82
N PRO A 66 6.58 -11.34 -13.00
CA PRO A 66 5.14 -11.55 -13.13
C PRO A 66 4.78 -12.96 -12.70
N ARG A 67 3.60 -13.11 -12.08
CA ARG A 67 3.06 -14.40 -11.67
C ARG A 67 2.99 -15.32 -12.91
N PRO A 68 3.42 -16.60 -12.86
CA PRO A 68 3.08 -17.53 -13.92
C PRO A 68 1.56 -17.61 -14.03
N GLY A 69 1.05 -17.47 -15.26
CA GLY A 69 -0.40 -17.48 -15.52
C GLY A 69 -1.05 -18.77 -15.04
N PRO A 70 -2.38 -18.77 -14.81
CA PRO A 70 -3.10 -20.01 -14.52
C PRO A 70 -2.91 -20.96 -15.71
N GLY A 71 -2.34 -22.14 -15.43
CA GLY A 71 -2.26 -23.25 -16.38
C GLY A 71 -3.59 -23.96 -16.56
#